data_AF-A0A5E7C0K2-F1
#
_entry.id   AF-A0A5E7C0K2-F1
#
_cell.length_a   1.000
_cell.length_b   1.000
_cell.length_c   1.000
_cell.angle_alpha   90.00
_cell.angle_beta   90.00
_cell.angle_gamma   90.00
#
_symmetry.space_group_name_H-M   'P 1'
#
loop_
_entity.id
_entity.type
_entity.pdbx_description
1 polymer ?
#
loop_
_entity_poly.entity_id
_entity_poly.type
_entity_poly.pdbx_seq_one_letter_code
_entity_poly.pdbx_strand_id
1 'polypeptide(L)'
;MIIYGVALLAICTLAGVILGDMLGVLLGVKSNVGGVGIAMILLICARLWTHRQGGMTKECELGVGFWGAMYIPVVVAMAAQQNVVTALHGGPVAVLAAIGSVVICGFTIALISRTHKGEPLPDEPDDIAQSAVTAGGR
;
A
#
# COMPACT_ATOMS: atom_id res chain seq x y z
N MET A 1 -2.81 4.71 23.42
CA MET A 1 -3.98 5.33 22.76
C MET A 1 -3.89 5.09 21.25
N ILE A 2 -5.01 4.89 20.56
CA ILE A 2 -5.08 4.63 19.10
C ILE A 2 -4.29 5.67 18.27
N ILE A 3 -4.22 6.91 18.77
CA ILE A 3 -3.46 8.01 18.17
C ILE A 3 -1.96 7.71 17.96
N TYR A 4 -1.34 6.82 18.75
CA TYR A 4 0.08 6.48 18.56
C TYR A 4 0.32 5.67 17.29
N GLY A 5 -0.61 4.78 16.93
CA GLY A 5 -0.54 4.03 15.68
C GLY A 5 -0.67 4.93 14.46
N VAL A 6 -1.62 5.87 14.51
CA VAL A 6 -1.81 6.87 13.45
C VAL A 6 -0.64 7.83 13.36
N ALA A 7 -0.08 8.27 14.49
CA ALA A 7 1.10 9.13 14.52
C ALA A 7 2.33 8.42 13.91
N LEU A 8 2.54 7.14 14.24
CA LEU A 8 3.61 6.34 13.64
C LEU A 8 3.43 6.22 12.13
N LEU A 9 2.23 5.90 11.66
CA LEU A 9 1.90 5.81 10.24
C LEU A 9 2.14 7.15 9.52
N ALA A 10 1.71 8.26 10.10
CA ALA A 10 1.92 9.60 9.55
C ALA A 10 3.41 9.97 9.45
N ILE A 11 4.20 9.67 10.50
CA ILE A 11 5.65 9.92 10.51
C ILE A 11 6.35 9.08 9.44
N CYS A 12 6.04 7.78 9.36
CA CYS A 12 6.62 6.89 8.35
C CYS A 12 6.25 7.34 6.93
N THR A 13 5.00 7.78 6.72
CA THR A 13 4.53 8.28 5.43
C THR A 13 5.23 9.58 5.03
N LEU A 14 5.33 10.54 5.96
CA LEU A 14 6.03 11.80 5.73
C LEU A 14 7.51 11.57 5.41
N ALA A 15 8.18 10.73 6.21
CA ALA A 15 9.57 10.38 5.97
C ALA A 15 9.75 9.69 4.61
N GLY A 16 8.90 8.72 4.27
CA GLY A 16 8.96 8.02 2.99
C GLY A 16 8.76 8.94 1.79
N VAL A 17 7.81 9.88 1.85
CA VAL A 17 7.60 10.87 0.79
C VAL A 17 8.82 11.77 0.60
N ILE A 18 9.38 12.30 1.70
CA ILE A 18 10.59 13.14 1.65
C ILE A 18 11.77 12.35 1.03
N LEU A 19 11.98 11.10 1.46
CA LEU A 19 13.03 10.25 0.89
C LEU A 19 12.78 9.95 -0.59
N GLY A 20 11.53 9.68 -0.98
CA GLY A 20 11.14 9.43 -2.37
C GLY A 20 11.34 10.63 -3.29
N ASP A 21 11.12 11.85 -2.79
CA ASP A 21 11.41 13.10 -3.52
C ASP A 21 12.91 13.34 -3.65
N MET A 22 13.69 13.10 -2.59
CA MET A 22 15.15 13.19 -2.66
C MET A 22 15.74 12.18 -3.66
N LEU A 23 15.21 10.95 -3.67
CA LEU A 23 15.56 9.93 -4.68
C LEU A 23 15.16 10.37 -6.09
N GLY A 24 14.01 11.02 -6.25
CA GLY A 24 13.58 11.57 -7.54
C GLY A 24 14.55 12.62 -8.07
N VAL A 25 14.96 13.56 -7.22
CA VAL A 25 15.97 14.58 -7.57
C VAL A 25 17.31 13.93 -7.93
N LEU A 26 17.75 12.93 -7.16
CA LEU A 26 19.02 12.24 -7.40
C LEU A 26 19.02 11.46 -8.71
N LEU A 27 17.89 10.88 -9.09
CA LEU A 27 17.68 10.17 -10.35
C LEU A 27 17.34 11.10 -11.53
N GLY A 28 17.22 12.41 -11.30
CA GLY A 28 16.91 13.41 -12.33
C GLY A 28 15.46 13.36 -12.83
N VAL A 29 14.55 12.72 -12.11
CA VAL A 29 13.12 12.64 -12.45
C VAL A 29 12.30 13.62 -11.61
N LYS A 30 11.37 14.34 -12.25
CA LYS A 30 10.50 15.34 -11.61
C LYS A 30 9.32 14.73 -10.82
N SER A 31 9.46 13.51 -10.33
CA SER A 31 8.39 12.78 -9.65
C SER A 31 8.92 12.04 -8.45
N ASN A 32 8.07 11.87 -7.43
CA ASN A 32 8.36 11.04 -6.27
C ASN A 32 8.62 9.59 -6.72
N VAL A 33 9.80 9.06 -6.37
CA VAL A 33 10.19 7.69 -6.74
C VAL A 33 9.92 6.77 -5.57
N GLY A 34 8.69 6.26 -5.51
CA GLY A 34 8.33 5.15 -4.61
C GLY A 34 8.25 5.50 -3.12
N GLY A 35 8.01 6.76 -2.76
CA GLY A 35 7.95 7.22 -1.36
C GLY A 35 6.94 6.46 -0.50
N VAL A 36 5.83 5.99 -1.09
CA VAL A 36 4.86 5.10 -0.40
C VAL A 36 5.48 3.74 -0.06
N GLY A 37 6.25 3.14 -0.96
CA GLY A 37 6.94 1.87 -0.71
C GLY A 37 8.03 2.02 0.36
N ILE A 38 8.77 3.13 0.32
CA ILE A 38 9.77 3.47 1.34
C ILE A 38 9.08 3.64 2.71
N ALA A 39 7.93 4.32 2.75
CA ALA A 39 7.13 4.46 3.97
C ALA A 39 6.67 3.10 4.53
N MET A 40 6.24 2.18 3.66
CA MET A 40 5.83 0.82 4.09
C MET A 40 7.00 0.05 4.73
N ILE A 41 8.20 0.10 4.11
CA ILE A 41 9.39 -0.56 4.67
C ILE A 41 9.76 0.06 6.03
N LEU A 42 9.74 1.40 6.14
CA LEU A 42 9.99 2.10 7.40
C LEU A 42 8.99 1.71 8.48
N LEU A 43 7.70 1.60 8.13
CA LEU A 43 6.65 1.19 9.05
C LEU A 43 6.84 -0.26 9.53
N ILE A 44 7.20 -1.18 8.63
CA ILE A 44 7.51 -2.58 8.99
C ILE A 44 8.71 -2.63 9.94
N CYS A 45 9.79 -1.91 9.64
CA CYS A 45 10.98 -1.84 10.49
C CYS A 45 10.66 -1.25 11.86
N ALA A 46 9.89 -0.15 11.91
CA ALA A 46 9.48 0.48 13.15
C ALA A 46 8.61 -0.47 13.99
N ARG A 47 7.62 -1.13 13.37
CA ARG A 47 6.77 -2.13 14.03
C ARG A 47 7.61 -3.28 14.60
N LEU A 48 8.53 -3.82 13.82
CA LEU A 48 9.40 -4.92 14.27
C LEU A 48 10.31 -4.48 15.43
N TRP A 49 10.86 -3.26 15.39
CA TRP A 49 11.72 -2.74 16.44
C TRP A 49 10.97 -2.47 17.74
N THR A 50 9.76 -1.91 17.68
CA THR A 50 8.88 -1.69 18.84
C THR A 50 8.38 -3.01 19.42
N HIS A 51 8.07 -4.00 18.57
CA HIS A 51 7.68 -5.34 19.00
C HIS A 51 8.82 -6.05 19.75
N ARG A 52 10.05 -6.00 19.23
CA ARG A 52 11.22 -6.61 19.86
C ARG A 52 11.57 -6.02 21.23
N GLN A 53 11.21 -4.76 21.48
CA GLN A 53 11.41 -4.09 22.78
C GLN A 53 10.25 -4.31 23.76
N GLY A 54 9.23 -5.11 23.40
CA GLY A 54 8.07 -5.36 24.26
C GLY A 54 7.11 -4.17 24.38
N GLY A 55 7.29 -3.11 23.58
CA GLY A 55 6.53 -1.86 23.66
C GLY A 55 5.30 -1.80 22.76
N MET A 56 4.94 -2.90 22.08
CA MET A 56 3.77 -2.92 21.20
C MET A 56 2.49 -2.94 22.02
N THR A 57 1.98 -1.75 22.32
CA THR A 57 0.66 -1.58 22.92
C THR A 57 -0.40 -1.96 21.89
N LYS A 58 -1.38 -2.81 22.26
CA LYS A 58 -2.50 -3.25 21.40
C LYS A 58 -3.19 -2.08 20.68
N GLU A 59 -3.23 -0.92 21.31
CA GLU A 59 -3.82 0.29 20.74
C GLU A 59 -3.05 0.88 19.56
N CYS A 60 -1.72 0.69 19.50
CA CYS A 60 -0.90 1.13 18.36
C CYS A 60 -1.19 0.28 17.12
N GLU A 61 -1.38 -1.03 17.31
CA GLU A 61 -1.78 -1.96 16.26
C GLU A 61 -3.20 -1.67 15.75
N LEU A 62 -4.14 -1.39 16.66
CA LEU A 62 -5.50 -0.96 16.30
C LEU A 62 -5.50 0.33 15.48
N GLY A 63 -4.62 1.30 15.76
CA GLY A 63 -4.52 2.53 14.99
C GLY A 63 -4.00 2.35 13.57
N VAL A 64 -3.05 1.44 13.35
CA VAL A 64 -2.57 1.07 12.01
C VAL A 64 -3.63 0.24 11.28
N GLY A 65 -4.25 -0.73 11.96
CA GLY A 65 -5.33 -1.55 11.41
C GLY A 65 -6.56 -0.74 10.98
N PHE A 66 -6.92 0.30 11.74
CA PHE A 66 -7.98 1.25 11.38
C PHE A 66 -7.74 1.92 10.01
N TRP A 67 -6.51 2.34 9.73
CA TRP A 67 -6.14 2.89 8.41
C TRP A 67 -6.15 1.83 7.31
N GLY A 68 -5.73 0.60 7.65
CA GLY A 68 -5.85 -0.55 6.74
C GLY A 68 -7.29 -0.83 6.34
N ALA A 69 -8.24 -0.74 7.28
CA ALA A 69 -9.67 -0.90 7.00
C ALA A 69 -10.22 0.21 6.08
N MET A 70 -9.65 1.42 6.11
CA MET A 70 -9.99 2.51 5.18
C MET A 70 -9.30 2.41 3.81
N TYR A 71 -8.56 1.34 3.51
CA TYR A 71 -7.85 1.19 2.24
C TYR A 71 -8.79 1.20 1.02
N ILE A 72 -9.92 0.48 1.09
CA ILE A 72 -10.88 0.37 -0.02
C ILE A 72 -11.37 1.75 -0.50
N PRO A 73 -11.98 2.60 0.35
CA PRO A 73 -12.45 3.91 -0.09
C PRO A 73 -11.32 4.84 -0.56
N VAL A 74 -10.13 4.77 0.05
CA VAL A 74 -8.97 5.59 -0.35
C VAL A 74 -8.49 5.21 -1.75
N VAL A 75 -8.39 3.92 -2.06
CA VAL A 75 -8.00 3.45 -3.40
C VAL A 75 -9.06 3.79 -4.43
N VAL A 76 -10.34 3.66 -4.09
CA VAL A 76 -11.44 4.07 -4.96
C VAL A 76 -11.35 5.57 -5.27
N ALA A 77 -11.08 6.40 -4.27
CA ALA A 77 -10.87 7.84 -4.48
C ALA A 77 -9.67 8.13 -5.39
N MET A 78 -8.56 7.41 -5.21
CA MET A 78 -7.37 7.54 -6.08
C MET A 78 -7.67 7.13 -7.53
N ALA A 79 -8.43 6.05 -7.72
CA ALA A 79 -8.84 5.59 -9.05
C ALA A 79 -9.80 6.59 -9.73
N ALA A 80 -10.70 7.20 -8.97
CA ALA A 80 -11.66 8.19 -9.49
C ALA A 80 -10.99 9.48 -10.01
N GLN A 81 -9.77 9.80 -9.56
CA GLN A 81 -9.00 10.95 -10.06
C GLN A 81 -8.36 10.70 -11.44
N GLN A 82 -8.38 9.47 -11.96
CA GLN A 82 -7.76 9.14 -13.24
C GLN A 82 -8.66 9.57 -14.42
N ASN A 83 -8.10 10.33 -15.37
CA ASN A 83 -8.84 10.80 -16.56
C ASN A 83 -8.82 9.76 -17.70
N VAL A 84 -9.87 8.96 -17.77
CA VAL A 84 -10.03 7.89 -18.78
C VAL A 84 -10.17 8.46 -20.19
N VAL A 85 -10.80 9.63 -20.34
CA VAL A 85 -11.02 10.26 -21.66
C VAL A 85 -9.69 10.66 -22.29
N THR A 86 -8.79 11.27 -21.52
CA THR A 86 -7.43 11.59 -21.98
C THR A 86 -6.65 10.32 -22.33
N ALA A 87 -6.80 9.24 -21.55
CA ALA A 87 -6.15 7.97 -21.83
C ALA A 87 -6.60 7.34 -23.16
N LEU A 88 -7.91 7.39 -23.46
CA LEU A 88 -8.47 6.88 -24.72
C LEU A 88 -8.08 7.72 -25.94
N HIS A 89 -7.95 9.04 -25.78
CA HIS A 89 -7.44 9.91 -26.84
C HIS A 89 -5.97 9.65 -27.20
N GLY A 90 -5.22 8.90 -26.38
CA GLY A 90 -3.89 8.39 -26.72
C GLY A 90 -3.88 7.39 -27.88
N GLY A 91 -5.05 6.99 -28.38
CA GLY A 91 -5.22 6.13 -29.55
C GLY A 91 -5.09 4.63 -29.25
N PRO A 92 -5.22 3.77 -30.28
CA PRO A 92 -5.24 2.31 -30.11
C PRO A 92 -3.96 1.74 -29.49
N VAL A 93 -2.82 2.39 -29.72
CA VAL A 93 -1.52 1.98 -29.18
C VAL A 93 -1.47 2.08 -27.67
N ALA A 94 -2.12 3.10 -27.07
CA ALA A 94 -2.17 3.26 -25.62
C ALA A 94 -2.94 2.11 -24.94
N VAL A 95 -4.05 1.69 -25.56
CA VAL A 95 -4.87 0.57 -25.05
C VAL A 95 -4.11 -0.76 -25.15
N LEU A 96 -3.45 -1.00 -26.29
CA LEU A 96 -2.63 -2.21 -26.47
C LEU A 96 -1.44 -2.26 -25.50
N ALA A 97 -0.79 -1.13 -25.24
CA ALA A 97 0.30 -1.04 -24.26
C ALA A 97 -0.19 -1.29 -22.82
N ALA A 98 -1.35 -0.73 -22.45
CA ALA A 98 -1.95 -0.96 -21.14
C ALA A 98 -2.29 -2.45 -20.94
N ILE A 99 -3.02 -3.06 -21.87
CA ILE A 99 -3.39 -4.48 -21.78
C ILE A 99 -2.14 -5.36 -21.82
N GLY A 100 -1.22 -5.09 -22.74
CA GLY A 100 0.03 -5.85 -22.89
C GLY A 100 0.87 -5.83 -21.62
N SER A 101 1.07 -4.65 -21.01
CA SER A 101 1.81 -4.54 -19.75
C SER A 101 1.14 -5.31 -18.60
N VAL A 102 -0.19 -5.22 -18.45
CA VAL A 102 -0.93 -5.97 -17.42
C VAL A 102 -0.78 -7.48 -17.61
N VAL A 103 -0.90 -7.96 -18.85
CA VAL A 103 -0.76 -9.39 -19.17
C VAL A 103 0.67 -9.88 -18.89
N ILE A 104 1.69 -9.12 -19.31
CA ILE A 104 3.10 -9.50 -19.09
C ILE A 104 3.43 -9.53 -17.60
N CYS A 105 3.05 -8.49 -16.85
CA CYS A 105 3.27 -8.44 -15.40
C CYS A 105 2.52 -9.58 -14.68
N GLY A 106 1.25 -9.80 -15.03
CA GLY A 106 0.44 -10.88 -14.46
C GLY A 106 1.01 -12.27 -14.76
N PHE A 107 1.45 -12.50 -16.00
CA PHE A 107 2.09 -13.77 -16.39
C PHE A 107 3.42 -13.98 -15.66
N THR A 108 4.21 -12.92 -15.47
CA THR A 108 5.48 -12.98 -14.73
C THR A 108 5.24 -13.34 -13.26
N ILE A 109 4.26 -12.70 -12.62
CA ILE A 109 3.86 -13.01 -11.24
C ILE A 109 3.35 -14.45 -11.13
N ALA A 110 2.49 -14.88 -12.07
CA ALA A 110 1.96 -16.25 -12.09
C ALA A 110 3.07 -17.30 -12.25
N LEU A 111 4.07 -17.04 -13.09
CA LEU A 111 5.24 -17.90 -13.19
C LEU A 111 6.01 -17.98 -11.87
N ILE A 112 6.38 -16.82 -11.30
CA ILE A 112 7.13 -16.76 -10.03
C ILE A 112 6.37 -17.47 -8.90
N SER A 113 5.07 -17.23 -8.79
CA SER A 113 4.21 -17.84 -7.76
C SER A 113 4.07 -19.35 -7.92
N ARG A 114 4.11 -19.88 -9.16
CA ARG A 114 4.08 -21.33 -9.38
C ARG A 114 5.40 -22.01 -9.01
N THR A 115 6.54 -21.34 -9.17
CA THR A 115 7.86 -21.88 -8.80
C THR A 115 8.17 -21.72 -7.30
N HIS A 116 7.65 -20.67 -6.66
CA HIS A 116 7.82 -20.41 -5.23
C HIS A 116 6.43 -20.36 -4.56
N LYS A 117 5.97 -21.50 -4.05
CA LYS A 117 4.79 -21.57 -3.18
C LYS A 117 5.21 -21.09 -1.78
N GLY A 118 4.91 -19.84 -1.44
CA GLY A 118 5.01 -19.37 -0.06
C GLY A 118 4.00 -20.13 0.80
N GLU A 119 4.35 -20.42 2.05
CA GLU A 119 3.37 -20.94 3.01
C GLU A 119 2.24 -19.91 3.18
N PRO A 120 0.96 -20.34 3.22
CA PRO A 120 -0.15 -19.44 3.47
C PRO A 120 0.10 -18.68 4.78
N LEU A 121 -0.12 -17.36 4.74
CA LEU A 121 -0.13 -16.56 5.96
C LEU A 121 -1.17 -17.17 6.93
N PRO A 122 -0.84 -17.33 8.23
CA PRO A 122 -1.82 -17.78 9.22
C PRO A 122 -3.07 -16.91 9.18
N ASP A 123 -4.25 -17.53 9.31
CA ASP A 123 -5.53 -16.84 9.24
C ASP A 123 -5.59 -15.69 10.25
N GLU A 124 -5.99 -14.50 9.79
CA GLU A 124 -6.22 -13.34 10.65
C GLU A 124 -7.39 -13.64 11.60
N PRO A 125 -7.28 -13.36 12.91
CA PRO A 125 -8.37 -13.60 13.85
C PRO A 125 -9.64 -12.80 13.48
N ASP A 126 -10.79 -13.48 13.53
CA ASP A 126 -12.10 -13.04 13.03
C ASP A 126 -12.58 -11.65 13.51
N ASP A 127 -12.06 -11.14 14.62
CA ASP A 127 -12.42 -9.83 15.19
C ASP A 127 -12.14 -8.64 14.25
N ILE A 128 -11.12 -8.75 13.39
CA ILE A 128 -10.77 -7.69 12.42
C ILE A 128 -11.64 -7.81 11.15
N ALA A 129 -11.93 -9.04 10.70
CA ALA A 129 -12.75 -9.31 9.54
C ALA A 129 -14.21 -8.85 9.74
N GLN A 130 -14.77 -9.04 10.94
CA GLN A 130 -16.14 -8.67 11.25
C GLN A 130 -16.35 -7.14 11.29
N SER A 131 -15.32 -6.39 11.72
CA SER A 131 -15.35 -4.92 11.72
C SER A 131 -15.32 -4.32 10.31
N ALA A 132 -14.62 -4.96 9.36
CA ALA A 132 -14.59 -4.53 7.96
C ALA A 132 -15.89 -4.81 7.21
N VAL A 133 -16.55 -5.94 7.48
CA VAL A 133 -17.84 -6.31 6.85
C VAL A 133 -18.99 -5.42 7.35
N THR A 134 -18.99 -5.05 8.64
CA THR A 134 -20.09 -4.27 9.23
C THR A 134 -20.09 -2.81 8.77
N ALA A 135 -18.94 -2.27 8.33
CA ALA A 135 -18.83 -0.88 7.86
C ALA A 135 -19.33 -0.66 6.41
N GLY A 136 -19.49 -1.72 5.61
CA GLY A 136 -20.00 -1.66 4.23
C GLY A 136 -21.47 -2.06 4.07
N GLY A 137 -22.15 -2.39 5.17
CA GLY A 137 -23.51 -2.92 5.18
C GLY A 137 -24.53 -1.96 5.78
N ARG A 138 -24.67 -0.76 5.21
CA ARG A 138 -25.90 0.06 5.30
C ARG A 138 -26.13 0.81 4.00
#